data_AF-A0A3B9JZC3-F1
#
_entry.id   AF-A0A3B9JZC3-F1
#
_cell.length_a   1.000
_cell.length_b   1.000
_cell.length_c   1.000
_cell.angle_alpha   90.00
_cell.angle_beta   90.00
_cell.angle_gamma   90.00
#
_symmetry.space_group_name_H-M   'P 1'
#
loop_
_entity.id
_entity.type
_entity.pdbx_description
1 polymer ?
#
loop_
_entity_poly.entity_id
_entity_poly.type
_entity_poly.pdbx_seq_one_letter_code
_entity_poly.pdbx_strand_id
1 'polypeptide(L)' 'QIIVKPAKGQIDDLLEEIRTRTERNERVLVTTLTKRLAEEVTEYYTEMGVRVRYLHSDVDTLRR' A
#
# COMPACT_ATOMS: atom_id res chain seq x y z
N GLN A 1 18.43 -7.24 -2.45
CA GLN A 1 19.06 -6.02 -1.88
C GLN A 1 18.03 -5.31 -1.02
N ILE A 2 18.43 -4.75 0.12
CA ILE A 2 17.56 -3.93 0.96
C ILE A 2 17.88 -2.46 0.65
N ILE A 3 16.85 -1.64 0.44
CA ILE A 3 16.96 -0.21 0.17
C ILE A 3 16.26 0.53 1.32
N VAL A 4 16.94 1.50 1.92
CA VAL A 4 16.38 2.35 2.98
C VAL A 4 16.18 3.74 2.40
N LYS A 5 14.94 4.25 2.47
CA LYS A 5 14.56 5.59 1.99
C LYS A 5 14.10 6.45 3.19
N PRO A 6 14.26 7.79 3.14
CA PRO A 6 13.74 8.69 4.15
C PRO A 6 12.20 8.66 4.26
N ALA A 7 11.65 9.03 5.42
CA ALA A 7 10.20 9.06 5.62
C ALA A 7 9.50 10.23 4.89
N LYS A 8 10.23 11.32 4.59
CA LYS A 8 9.68 12.48 3.91
C LYS A 8 9.28 12.10 2.48
N GLY A 9 8.00 12.25 2.14
CA GLY A 9 7.47 11.88 0.82
C GLY A 9 7.32 10.37 0.61
N GLN A 10 7.40 9.56 1.67
CA GLN A 10 7.37 8.09 1.54
C GLN A 10 6.09 7.55 0.86
N ILE A 11 4.97 8.24 1.00
CA ILE A 11 3.68 7.79 0.45
C ILE A 11 3.68 7.91 -1.08
N ASP A 12 4.21 9.03 -1.61
CA ASP A 12 4.28 9.28 -3.05
C ASP A 12 5.39 8.45 -3.71
N ASP A 13 6.55 8.33 -3.06
CA ASP A 13 7.64 7.44 -3.51
C ASP A 13 7.16 5.99 -3.62
N LEU A 14 6.43 5.49 -2.61
CA LEU A 14 5.88 4.15 -2.64
C LEU A 14 4.79 3.99 -3.72
N LEU A 15 4.03 5.03 -4.05
CA LEU A 15 3.05 5.00 -5.13
C LEU A 15 3.71 4.79 -6.50
N GLU A 16 4.82 5.49 -6.77
CA GLU A 16 5.60 5.32 -8.01
C GLU A 16 6.18 3.89 -8.12
N GLU A 17 6.70 3.36 -7.02
CA GLU A 17 7.18 1.98 -6.97
C GLU A 17 6.05 0.99 -7.23
N ILE A 18 4.88 1.16 -6.60
CA ILE A 18 3.71 0.30 -6.82
C ILE A 18 3.30 0.30 -8.30
N ARG A 19 3.30 1.47 -8.96
CA ARG A 19 2.97 1.57 -10.40
C ARG A 19 3.96 0.79 -11.25
N THR A 20 5.26 0.99 -11.01
CA THR A 20 6.34 0.27 -11.72
C THR A 20 6.21 -1.26 -11.56
N ARG A 21 5.84 -1.73 -10.36
CA ARG A 21 5.60 -3.17 -10.11
C ARG A 21 4.35 -3.68 -10.80
N THR A 22 3.30 -2.88 -10.81
CA THR A 22 2.02 -3.23 -11.44
C THR A 22 2.15 -3.36 -12.96
N GLU A 23 2.93 -2.49 -13.61
CA GLU A 23 3.25 -2.58 -15.05
C GLU A 23 3.94 -3.90 -15.42
N ARG A 24 4.68 -4.48 -14.47
CA ARG A 24 5.36 -5.78 -14.59
C ARG A 24 4.51 -6.97 -14.12
N ASN A 25 3.23 -6.73 -13.82
CA ASN A 25 2.30 -7.72 -13.27
C ASN A 25 2.78 -8.35 -11.94
N GLU A 26 3.57 -7.60 -11.17
CA GLU A 26 4.03 -7.97 -9.82
C GLU A 26 3.04 -7.43 -8.76
N ARG A 27 3.12 -7.97 -7.54
CA ARG A 27 2.30 -7.51 -6.39
C ARG A 27 3.19 -6.91 -5.31
N VAL A 28 2.64 -5.95 -4.57
CA VAL A 28 3.31 -5.26 -3.46
C VAL A 28 2.59 -5.56 -2.16
N LEU A 29 3.36 -5.88 -1.11
CA LEU A 29 2.87 -5.98 0.26
C LEU A 29 3.42 -4.80 1.06
N VAL A 30 2.53 -4.03 1.68
CA VAL A 30 2.88 -2.90 2.55
C VAL A 30 2.52 -3.28 3.98
N THR A 31 3.41 -3.03 4.92
CA THR A 31 3.14 -3.20 6.35
C THR A 31 3.24 -1.85 7.04
N THR A 32 2.30 -1.59 7.94
CA THR A 32 2.23 -0.36 8.72
C THR A 32 2.23 -0.73 10.21
N LEU A 33 2.61 0.22 11.07
CA LEU A 33 2.66 -0.02 12.51
C LEU A 33 1.29 0.03 13.18
N THR A 34 0.32 0.75 12.59
CA THR A 34 -1.00 0.95 13.17
C THR A 34 -2.10 0.69 12.15
N LYS A 35 -3.26 0.23 12.64
CA LYS A 35 -4.49 0.06 11.85
C LYS A 35 -4.90 1.35 11.15
N ARG A 36 -4.91 2.47 11.89
CA ARG A 36 -5.26 3.78 11.35
C ARG A 36 -4.36 4.19 10.17
N LEU A 37 -3.04 3.98 10.26
CA LEU A 37 -2.14 4.28 9.15
C LEU A 37 -2.42 3.37 7.95
N ALA A 38 -2.76 2.10 8.17
CA ALA A 38 -3.13 1.19 7.10
C ALA A 38 -4.40 1.65 6.37
N GLU A 39 -5.40 2.12 7.13
CA GLU A 39 -6.66 2.65 6.60
C GLU A 39 -6.42 3.93 5.78
N GLU A 40 -5.69 4.90 6.33
CA GLU A 40 -5.35 6.18 5.65
C GLU A 40 -4.57 5.94 4.35
N VAL A 41 -3.57 5.04 4.35
CA VAL A 41 -2.80 4.71 3.14
C VAL A 41 -3.64 3.98 2.10
N THR A 42 -4.52 3.08 2.55
CA THR A 42 -5.42 2.34 1.65
C THR A 42 -6.41 3.29 0.95
N GLU A 43 -7.00 4.23 1.70
CA GLU A 43 -7.89 5.26 1.16
C GLU A 43 -7.16 6.12 0.13
N TYR A 44 -6.00 6.68 0.50
CA TYR A 44 -5.19 7.51 -0.40
C TYR A 44 -4.84 6.79 -1.71
N TYR A 45 -4.36 5.55 -1.64
CA TYR A 45 -4.02 4.79 -2.84
C TYR A 45 -5.24 4.39 -3.67
N THR A 46 -6.39 4.16 -3.05
CA THR A 46 -7.65 3.90 -3.76
C THR A 46 -8.07 5.14 -4.57
N GLU A 47 -8.00 6.33 -3.98
CA GLU A 47 -8.29 7.60 -4.67
C GLU A 47 -7.34 7.85 -5.85
N MET A 48 -6.08 7.42 -5.73
CA MET A 48 -5.08 7.51 -6.80
C MET A 48 -5.17 6.40 -7.86
N GLY A 49 -6.22 5.56 -7.80
CA GLY A 49 -6.53 4.53 -8.79
C GLY A 49 -5.76 3.22 -8.63
N VAL A 50 -5.10 2.99 -7.49
CA VAL A 50 -4.39 1.74 -7.22
C VAL A 50 -5.39 0.69 -6.75
N ARG A 51 -5.29 -0.53 -7.30
CA ARG A 51 -6.06 -1.69 -6.81
C ARG A 51 -5.42 -2.22 -5.51
N VAL A 52 -5.81 -1.63 -4.39
CA VAL A 52 -5.31 -1.96 -3.05
C VAL A 52 -6.42 -2.58 -2.19
N ARG A 53 -6.03 -3.42 -1.22
CA ARG A 53 -6.95 -3.97 -0.22
C ARG A 53 -6.24 -4.08 1.12
N TYR A 54 -6.89 -3.55 2.15
CA TYR A 54 -6.43 -3.63 3.53
C TYR A 54 -6.69 -5.05 4.10
N LEU A 55 -5.73 -5.58 4.84
CA LEU A 55 -5.83 -6.85 5.55
C LEU A 55 -5.53 -6.65 7.04
N HIS A 56 -6.47 -7.04 7.89
CA HIS A 56 -6.32 -7.05 9.34
C HIS A 56 -7.17 -8.17 9.93
N SER A 57 -6.78 -8.71 11.09
CA SER A 57 -7.47 -9.81 11.76
C SER A 57 -8.97 -9.56 11.97
N ASP A 58 -9.33 -8.30 12.20
CA ASP A 58 -10.71 -7.87 12.49
C ASP A 58 -11.47 -7.42 11.24
N VAL A 59 -10.81 -7.37 10.08
CA VAL A 59 -11.47 -7.03 8.81
C VAL A 59 -11.97 -8.35 8.23
N ASP A 60 -13.28 -8.54 8.33
CA ASP A 60 -14.00 -9.69 7.78
C ASP A 60 -13.41 -10.10 6.43
N THR A 61 -12.90 -11.32 6.38
CA THR A 61 -12.03 -11.83 5.31
C THR A 61 -12.73 -11.98 3.96
N LEU A 62 -14.03 -11.67 3.84
CA LEU A 62 -14.83 -11.99 2.65
C LEU A 62 -15.88 -10.93 2.35
N ARG A 63 -15.50 -9.90 1.58
CA ARG A 63 -16.38 -9.46 0.49
C ARG A 63 -15.76 -9.98 -0.81
N ARG A 64 -16.42 -11.01 -1.36
CA ARG A 64 -16.18 -11.56 -2.70
C ARG A 64 -16.71 -10.59 -3.74
#